data_AF-A0A1E4SAM7-F1
#
_entry.id   AF-A0A1E4SAM7-F1
#
_cell.length_a   1.000
_cell.length_b   1.000
_cell.length_c   1.000
_cell.angle_alpha   90.00
_cell.angle_beta   90.00
_cell.angle_gamma   90.00
#
_symmetry.space_group_name_H-M   'P 1'
#
loop_
_entity.id
_entity.type
_entity.pdbx_description
1 polymer ?
#
loop_
_entity_poly.entity_id
_entity_poly.type
_entity_poly.pdbx_seq_one_letter_code
_entity_poly.pdbx_strand_id
1 'polypeptide(L)'
;MFQFFKIGIRCVWYTVWFILVVLLSISTVNISALWFLLVILGVVKSKRDTPRPKPALPKPRCVTRNDIDCFSPDYDSDWALGFEYTNPDHSFCKRFKPRQDSELSRGKETCCICIEGYTSSQMVLELPCGHRYHYGCILSHRVSKTEQLGFYDDLKEFACLLCRLNVMKHYLYYREHGWTVDEVPYENK
;
A
#
# COMPACT_ATOMS: atom_id res chain seq x y z
N MET A 1 -7.21 24.99 -73.06
CA MET A 1 -7.53 25.58 -71.74
C MET A 1 -7.59 24.57 -70.57
N PHE A 2 -7.40 23.25 -70.80
CA PHE A 2 -7.48 22.22 -69.72
C PHE A 2 -6.14 21.79 -69.09
N GLN A 3 -4.99 22.20 -69.64
CA GLN A 3 -3.66 21.83 -69.13
C GLN A 3 -3.22 22.62 -67.89
N PHE A 4 -3.63 23.89 -67.76
CA PHE A 4 -3.26 24.74 -66.62
C PHE A 4 -3.92 24.32 -65.29
N PHE A 5 -5.11 23.71 -65.35
CA PHE A 5 -5.84 23.28 -64.15
C PHE A 5 -5.19 22.06 -63.44
N LYS A 6 -4.53 21.18 -64.19
CA LYS A 6 -3.82 20.02 -63.62
C LYS A 6 -2.54 20.39 -62.86
N ILE A 7 -1.90 21.51 -63.21
CA ILE A 7 -0.69 21.99 -62.54
C ILE A 7 -1.03 22.61 -61.18
N GLY A 8 -2.13 23.37 -61.11
CA GLY A 8 -2.60 23.98 -59.86
C GLY A 8 -2.94 22.95 -58.77
N ILE A 9 -3.66 21.88 -59.13
CA ILE A 9 -4.05 20.83 -58.17
C ILE A 9 -2.83 20.07 -57.65
N ARG A 10 -1.80 19.84 -58.49
CA ARG A 10 -0.56 19.19 -58.06
C ARG A 10 0.20 20.05 -57.06
N CYS A 11 0.29 21.37 -57.27
CA CYS A 11 0.92 22.27 -56.30
C CYS A 11 0.22 22.26 -54.94
N VAL A 12 -1.12 22.28 -54.90
CA VAL A 12 -1.88 22.24 -53.64
C VAL A 12 -1.67 20.89 -52.92
N TRP A 13 -1.59 19.78 -53.66
CA TRP A 13 -1.29 18.49 -53.05
C TRP A 13 0.11 18.42 -52.46
N TYR A 14 1.12 18.98 -53.13
CA TYR A 14 2.48 19.01 -52.59
C TYR A 14 2.62 19.92 -51.37
N THR A 15 1.93 21.07 -51.33
CA THR A 15 1.98 21.94 -50.14
C THR A 15 1.28 21.30 -48.95
N VAL A 16 0.11 20.69 -49.14
CA VAL A 16 -0.60 19.96 -48.07
C VAL A 16 0.23 18.77 -47.57
N TRP A 17 0.84 18.00 -48.48
CA TRP A 17 1.70 16.87 -48.11
C TRP A 17 2.94 17.33 -47.33
N PHE A 18 3.59 18.41 -47.77
CA PHE A 18 4.74 18.98 -47.07
C PHE A 18 4.38 19.47 -45.66
N ILE A 19 3.24 20.15 -45.50
CA ILE A 19 2.75 20.59 -44.18
C ILE A 19 2.49 19.39 -43.27
N LEU A 20 1.87 18.32 -43.78
CA LEU A 20 1.62 17.10 -42.99
C LEU A 20 2.93 16.43 -42.55
N VAL A 21 3.94 16.36 -43.41
CA VAL A 21 5.27 15.81 -43.07
C VAL A 21 5.94 16.64 -41.98
N VAL A 22 5.87 17.97 -42.05
CA VAL A 22 6.43 18.88 -41.04
C VAL A 22 5.68 18.76 -39.70
N LEU A 23 4.35 18.64 -39.71
CA LEU A 23 3.58 18.47 -38.48
C LEU A 23 3.84 17.11 -37.80
N LEU A 24 4.02 16.05 -38.59
CA LEU A 24 4.37 14.73 -38.09
C LEU A 24 5.79 14.70 -37.48
N SER A 25 6.76 15.41 -38.07
CA SER A 25 8.11 15.48 -37.51
C SER A 25 8.20 16.33 -36.24
N ILE A 26 7.43 17.41 -36.11
CA ILE A 26 7.32 18.17 -34.86
C ILE A 26 6.72 17.31 -33.74
N SER A 27 5.75 16.46 -34.09
CA SER A 27 5.09 15.57 -33.13
C SER A 27 6.02 14.48 -32.58
N THR A 28 6.90 13.90 -33.41
CA THR A 28 7.85 12.86 -32.96
C THR A 28 8.95 13.42 -32.07
N VAL A 29 9.41 14.66 -32.32
CA VAL A 29 10.38 15.34 -31.45
C VAL A 29 9.77 15.60 -30.06
N ASN A 30 8.50 16.00 -29.99
CA ASN A 30 7.82 16.21 -28.70
C ASN A 30 7.60 14.92 -27.92
N ILE A 31 7.27 13.80 -28.58
CA ILE A 31 7.10 12.51 -27.92
C ILE A 31 8.42 11.99 -27.35
N SER A 32 9.52 12.12 -28.11
CA SER A 32 10.84 11.73 -27.62
C SER A 32 11.31 12.60 -26.45
N ALA A 33 11.09 13.92 -26.51
CA ALA A 33 11.39 14.83 -25.39
C ALA A 33 10.55 14.51 -24.14
N LEU A 34 9.28 14.17 -24.30
CA LEU A 34 8.41 13.74 -23.20
C LEU A 34 8.89 12.43 -22.58
N TRP A 35 9.33 11.47 -23.41
CA TRP A 35 9.88 10.20 -22.94
C TRP A 35 11.20 10.39 -22.21
N PHE A 36 12.09 11.25 -22.72
CA PHE A 36 13.32 11.64 -22.01
C PHE A 36 13.03 12.36 -20.69
N LEU A 37 12.02 13.23 -20.63
CA LEU A 37 11.58 13.84 -19.37
C LEU A 37 11.04 12.81 -18.38
N LEU A 38 10.24 11.84 -18.83
CA LEU A 38 9.75 10.76 -17.98
C LEU A 38 10.88 9.85 -17.49
N VAL A 39 11.89 9.58 -18.32
CA VAL A 39 13.09 8.82 -17.92
C VAL A 39 13.94 9.63 -16.94
N ILE A 40 14.16 10.93 -17.17
CA ILE A 40 14.90 11.77 -16.23
C ILE A 40 14.14 11.88 -14.89
N LEU A 41 12.83 12.09 -14.92
CA LEU A 41 11.99 12.10 -13.71
C LEU A 41 11.96 10.72 -13.02
N GLY A 42 12.01 9.62 -13.77
CA GLY A 42 12.07 8.25 -13.25
C GLY A 42 13.45 7.83 -12.73
N VAL A 43 14.53 8.38 -13.29
CA VAL A 43 15.93 8.16 -12.86
C VAL A 43 16.28 9.06 -11.67
N VAL A 44 15.62 10.21 -11.53
CA VAL A 44 15.59 11.02 -10.30
C VAL A 44 14.62 10.40 -9.28
N LYS A 45 14.48 9.06 -9.26
CA LYS A 45 14.10 8.33 -8.05
C LYS A 45 15.27 8.43 -7.09
N SER A 46 15.30 9.61 -6.47
CA SER A 46 15.96 10.01 -5.24
C SER A 46 16.72 8.85 -4.61
N LYS A 47 18.05 8.95 -4.61
CA LYS A 47 18.87 8.40 -3.54
C LYS A 47 18.36 9.03 -2.25
N ARG A 48 17.19 8.61 -1.76
CA ARG A 48 16.76 8.89 -0.41
C ARG A 48 17.79 8.21 0.45
N ASP A 49 18.41 8.99 1.31
CA ASP A 49 19.39 8.53 2.27
C ASP A 49 18.89 7.23 2.87
N THR A 50 19.62 6.14 2.61
CA THR A 50 19.36 4.89 3.31
C THR A 50 19.47 5.23 4.79
N PRO A 51 18.44 4.95 5.60
CA PRO A 51 18.47 5.29 7.02
C PRO A 51 19.77 4.75 7.60
N ARG A 52 20.57 5.64 8.20
CA ARG A 52 21.82 5.26 8.85
C ARG A 52 21.50 4.08 9.78
N PRO A 53 22.17 2.92 9.66
CA PRO A 53 21.86 1.77 10.48
C PRO A 53 21.94 2.18 11.95
N LYS A 54 20.80 2.15 12.65
CA LYS A 54 20.75 2.43 14.08
C LYS A 54 21.68 1.43 14.77
N PRO A 55 22.48 1.84 15.76
CA PRO A 55 23.31 0.91 16.51
C PRO A 55 22.44 -0.23 17.05
N ALA A 56 22.89 -1.47 16.86
CA ALA A 56 22.11 -2.66 17.20
C ALA A 56 21.81 -2.67 18.70
N LEU A 57 20.55 -2.40 19.05
CA LEU A 57 20.05 -2.59 20.40
C LEU A 57 20.12 -4.08 20.76
N PRO A 58 20.44 -4.43 22.02
CA PRO A 58 20.34 -5.80 22.47
C PRO A 58 18.92 -6.29 22.26
N LYS A 59 18.80 -7.50 21.67
CA LYS A 59 17.50 -8.10 21.34
C LYS A 59 16.72 -8.36 22.63
N PRO A 60 15.54 -7.76 22.83
CA PRO A 60 14.74 -7.98 24.02
C PRO A 60 14.11 -9.37 23.98
N ARG A 61 13.62 -9.84 25.13
CA ARG A 61 12.92 -11.13 25.24
C ARG A 61 11.55 -11.09 24.55
N CYS A 62 10.85 -9.97 24.64
CA CYS A 62 9.55 -9.73 24.02
C CYS A 62 9.42 -8.24 23.70
N VAL A 63 8.54 -7.92 22.75
CA VAL A 63 8.12 -6.54 22.48
C VAL A 63 6.83 -6.30 23.27
N THR A 64 6.80 -5.24 24.07
CA THR A 64 5.64 -4.88 24.87
C THR A 64 4.75 -3.86 24.16
N ARG A 65 3.54 -3.67 24.69
CA ARG A 65 2.67 -2.61 24.21
C ARG A 65 3.30 -1.22 24.31
N ASN A 66 3.96 -0.95 25.43
CA ASN A 66 4.59 0.34 25.70
C ASN A 66 5.71 0.64 24.69
N ASP A 67 6.48 -0.37 24.28
CA ASP A 67 7.53 -0.22 23.26
C ASP A 67 6.94 0.30 21.94
N ILE A 68 5.79 -0.24 21.52
CA ILE A 68 5.10 0.17 20.30
C ILE A 68 4.45 1.56 20.43
N ASP A 69 3.83 1.87 21.57
CA ASP A 69 3.16 3.16 21.75
C ASP A 69 4.16 4.32 21.84
N CYS A 70 5.29 4.12 22.52
CA CYS A 70 6.37 5.10 22.62
C CYS A 70 7.20 5.20 21.34
N PHE A 71 7.07 4.25 20.42
CA PHE A 71 7.78 4.27 19.14
C PHE A 71 7.24 5.36 18.21
N SER A 72 8.17 6.13 17.66
CA SER A 72 7.94 7.16 16.64
C SER A 72 8.51 6.66 15.31
N PRO A 73 7.70 6.02 14.46
CA PRO A 73 8.16 5.49 13.18
C PRO A 73 8.43 6.59 12.16
N ASP A 74 9.31 6.29 11.21
CA ASP A 74 9.39 7.01 9.94
C ASP A 74 8.31 6.48 8.97
N TYR A 75 7.20 7.23 8.84
CA TYR A 75 6.09 6.88 7.96
C TYR A 75 6.39 7.12 6.46
N ASP A 76 7.53 7.74 6.12
CA ASP A 76 7.96 7.95 4.74
C ASP A 76 8.98 6.90 4.29
N SER A 77 9.32 5.95 5.18
CA SER A 77 10.18 4.82 4.86
C SER A 77 9.57 3.89 3.81
N ASP A 78 10.44 3.18 3.06
CA ASP A 78 10.00 2.20 2.06
C ASP A 78 9.12 1.09 2.69
N TRP A 79 9.38 0.76 3.96
CA TRP A 79 8.57 -0.19 4.72
C TRP A 79 7.16 0.32 4.98
N ALA A 80 7.01 1.61 5.30
CA ALA A 80 5.71 2.23 5.55
C ALA A 80 4.90 2.34 4.25
N LEU A 81 5.56 2.73 3.15
CA LEU A 81 4.95 2.82 1.82
C LEU A 81 4.47 1.46 1.30
N GLY A 82 5.16 0.38 1.66
CA GLY A 82 4.82 -1.00 1.28
C GLY A 82 3.95 -1.75 2.29
N PHE A 83 3.48 -1.11 3.36
CA PHE A 83 2.66 -1.77 4.38
C PHE A 83 1.22 -1.93 3.89
N GLU A 84 0.71 -3.15 4.00
CA GLU A 84 -0.67 -3.46 3.71
C GLU A 84 -1.21 -4.43 4.77
N TYR A 85 -2.05 -3.93 5.70
CA TYR A 85 -2.56 -4.71 6.83
C TYR A 85 -3.44 -5.91 6.44
N THR A 86 -3.99 -5.90 5.23
CA THR A 86 -4.74 -7.02 4.68
C THR A 86 -3.83 -8.11 4.16
N ASN A 87 -2.64 -7.77 3.68
CA ASN A 87 -1.70 -8.72 3.13
C ASN A 87 -0.86 -9.33 4.26
N PRO A 88 -1.00 -10.65 4.53
CA PRO A 88 -0.29 -11.29 5.64
C PRO A 88 1.23 -11.22 5.52
N ASP A 89 1.76 -11.20 4.29
CA ASP A 89 3.21 -11.08 4.04
C ASP A 89 3.77 -9.69 4.44
N HIS A 90 2.89 -8.69 4.56
CA HIS A 90 3.23 -7.29 4.79
C HIS A 90 2.69 -6.71 6.10
N SER A 91 2.12 -7.52 7.01
CA SER A 91 1.44 -6.94 8.19
C SER A 91 1.42 -7.76 9.48
N PHE A 92 2.05 -8.93 9.50
CA PHE A 92 1.97 -9.90 10.61
C PHE A 92 0.54 -10.34 10.98
N CYS A 93 -0.47 -9.82 10.29
CA CYS A 93 -1.84 -10.28 10.39
C CYS A 93 -1.94 -11.68 9.81
N LYS A 94 -2.76 -12.53 10.43
CA LYS A 94 -3.06 -13.87 9.91
C LYS A 94 -4.42 -13.86 9.25
N ARG A 95 -4.51 -14.51 8.09
CA ARG A 95 -5.77 -14.69 7.35
C ARG A 95 -6.08 -16.17 7.25
N PHE A 96 -7.26 -16.57 7.72
CA PHE A 96 -7.66 -17.98 7.71
C PHE A 96 -9.17 -18.15 7.63
N LYS A 97 -9.61 -19.37 7.36
CA LYS A 97 -11.01 -19.79 7.49
C LYS A 97 -11.14 -20.66 8.75
N PRO A 98 -12.10 -20.38 9.66
CA PRO A 98 -12.32 -21.23 10.83
C PRO A 98 -12.64 -22.67 10.44
N ARG A 99 -12.17 -23.65 11.20
CA ARG A 99 -12.64 -25.04 11.03
C ARG A 99 -14.00 -25.21 11.70
N GLN A 100 -14.89 -26.02 11.13
CA GLN A 100 -16.26 -26.19 11.64
C GLN A 100 -16.34 -26.68 13.10
N ASP A 101 -15.33 -27.43 13.56
CA ASP A 101 -15.19 -27.97 14.91
C ASP A 101 -14.53 -27.00 15.91
N SER A 102 -13.98 -25.88 15.41
CA SER A 102 -13.29 -24.90 16.24
C SER A 102 -14.24 -24.20 17.22
N GLU A 103 -13.70 -23.77 18.36
CA GLU A 103 -14.46 -22.94 19.31
C GLU A 103 -14.93 -21.62 18.69
N LEU A 104 -14.17 -21.11 17.71
CA LEU A 104 -14.55 -19.99 16.86
C LEU A 104 -15.90 -20.25 16.15
N SER A 105 -16.07 -21.44 15.57
CA SER A 105 -17.27 -21.84 14.86
C SER A 105 -18.45 -22.20 15.75
N ARG A 106 -18.20 -22.46 17.04
CA ARG A 106 -19.24 -22.68 18.05
C ARG A 106 -19.79 -21.38 18.65
N GLY A 107 -19.44 -20.22 18.09
CA GLY A 107 -20.01 -18.92 18.49
C GLY A 107 -19.53 -18.40 19.84
N LYS A 108 -18.48 -18.98 20.44
CA LYS A 108 -17.89 -18.47 21.69
C LYS A 108 -17.10 -17.17 21.47
N GLU A 109 -16.56 -16.98 20.27
CA GLU A 109 -15.93 -15.73 19.84
C GLU A 109 -16.75 -15.11 18.71
N THR A 110 -17.00 -13.79 18.79
CA THR A 110 -17.78 -13.02 17.80
C THR A 110 -16.96 -11.85 17.26
N CYS A 111 -17.26 -11.44 16.03
CA CYS A 111 -16.66 -10.23 15.48
C CYS A 111 -17.26 -9.00 16.16
N CYS A 112 -16.43 -8.13 16.75
CA CYS A 112 -16.93 -6.94 17.45
C CYS A 112 -17.49 -5.83 16.54
N ILE A 113 -17.47 -6.02 15.21
CA ILE A 113 -18.03 -5.06 14.25
C ILE A 113 -19.49 -5.40 13.93
N CYS A 114 -19.78 -6.65 13.54
CA CYS A 114 -21.15 -7.10 13.22
C CYS A 114 -21.82 -7.87 14.37
N ILE A 115 -21.08 -8.22 15.41
CA ILE A 115 -21.52 -8.99 16.59
C ILE A 115 -21.89 -10.46 16.24
N GLU A 116 -21.63 -10.90 15.01
CA GLU A 116 -21.87 -12.28 14.57
C GLU A 116 -20.70 -13.22 14.88
N GLY A 117 -21.02 -14.50 15.05
CA GLY A 117 -20.01 -15.57 15.19
C GLY A 117 -19.27 -15.85 13.88
N TYR A 118 -18.14 -16.55 13.98
CA TYR A 118 -17.33 -16.88 12.81
C TYR A 118 -17.73 -18.22 12.20
N THR A 119 -18.11 -18.24 10.93
CA THR A 119 -18.45 -19.48 10.21
C THR A 119 -17.28 -20.00 9.37
N SER A 120 -17.26 -21.30 9.06
CA SER A 120 -16.16 -21.92 8.31
C SER A 120 -16.02 -21.45 6.85
N SER A 121 -17.07 -20.85 6.29
CA SER A 121 -17.04 -20.28 4.94
C SER A 121 -16.44 -18.87 4.92
N GLN A 122 -16.46 -18.16 6.05
CA GLN A 122 -16.02 -16.79 6.16
C GLN A 122 -14.51 -16.69 6.38
N MET A 123 -13.91 -15.65 5.78
CA MET A 123 -12.51 -15.32 5.99
C MET A 123 -12.38 -14.46 7.25
N VAL A 124 -11.45 -14.84 8.13
CA VAL A 124 -11.13 -14.14 9.37
C VAL A 124 -9.73 -13.54 9.27
N LEU A 125 -9.60 -12.30 9.74
CA LEU A 125 -8.33 -11.62 9.94
C LEU A 125 -8.04 -11.57 11.44
N GLU A 126 -6.90 -12.11 11.85
CA GLU A 126 -6.35 -11.99 13.20
C GLU A 126 -5.22 -10.95 13.18
N LEU A 127 -5.35 -9.90 13.98
CA LEU A 127 -4.32 -8.87 14.14
C LEU A 127 -3.16 -9.38 15.02
N PRO A 128 -1.99 -8.71 15.02
CA PRO A 128 -0.84 -9.12 15.84
C PRO A 128 -1.11 -9.16 17.35
N CYS A 129 -2.11 -8.41 17.82
CA CYS A 129 -2.58 -8.45 19.21
C CYS A 129 -3.48 -9.66 19.54
N GLY A 130 -3.77 -10.54 18.57
CA GLY A 130 -4.64 -11.72 18.73
C GLY A 130 -6.14 -11.46 18.51
N HIS A 131 -6.57 -10.20 18.39
CA HIS A 131 -7.97 -9.88 18.13
C HIS A 131 -8.40 -10.20 16.70
N ARG A 132 -9.62 -10.71 16.55
CA ARG A 132 -10.14 -11.28 15.30
C ARG A 132 -11.31 -10.47 14.74
N TYR A 133 -11.42 -10.45 13.42
CA TYR A 133 -12.48 -9.77 12.68
C TYR A 133 -12.86 -10.58 11.45
N HIS A 134 -14.11 -10.51 11.00
CA HIS A 134 -14.39 -10.91 9.63
C HIS A 134 -13.59 -10.00 8.70
N TYR A 135 -12.94 -10.59 7.70
CA TYR A 135 -12.09 -9.85 6.76
C TYR A 135 -12.85 -8.72 6.07
N GLY A 136 -14.11 -8.97 5.68
CA GLY A 136 -14.98 -7.95 5.10
C GLY A 136 -15.33 -6.83 6.08
N CYS A 137 -15.65 -7.16 7.35
CA CYS A 137 -16.05 -6.16 8.33
C CYS A 137 -14.94 -5.15 8.65
N ILE A 138 -13.71 -5.62 8.83
CA ILE A 138 -12.58 -4.73 9.12
C ILE A 138 -12.23 -3.85 7.92
N LEU A 139 -12.34 -4.38 6.69
CA LEU A 139 -12.19 -3.60 5.46
C LEU A 139 -13.26 -2.53 5.31
N SER A 140 -14.54 -2.87 5.52
CA SER A 140 -15.64 -1.91 5.38
C SER A 140 -15.59 -0.82 6.45
N HIS A 141 -15.24 -1.15 7.69
CA HIS A 141 -15.10 -0.18 8.78
C HIS A 141 -14.01 0.88 8.51
N ARG A 142 -13.03 0.53 7.67
CA ARG A 142 -11.94 1.41 7.24
C ARG A 142 -12.38 2.36 6.13
N VAL A 143 -13.01 1.82 5.09
CA VAL A 143 -13.49 2.61 3.95
C VAL A 143 -14.43 3.72 4.40
N SER A 144 -15.29 3.48 5.39
CA SER A 144 -16.18 4.52 5.94
C SER A 144 -15.44 5.70 6.59
N LYS A 145 -14.17 5.54 6.97
CA LYS A 145 -13.33 6.65 7.48
C LYS A 145 -12.51 7.33 6.37
N THR A 146 -12.16 6.60 5.32
CA THR A 146 -11.34 7.09 4.21
C THR A 146 -12.05 8.13 3.33
N GLU A 147 -13.39 8.23 3.36
CA GLU A 147 -14.11 9.30 2.64
C GLU A 147 -13.77 10.72 3.14
N GLN A 148 -13.09 10.84 4.30
CA GLN A 148 -12.70 12.13 4.89
C GLN A 148 -11.18 12.38 4.97
N LEU A 149 -10.33 11.34 4.88
CA LEU A 149 -8.87 11.44 4.91
C LEU A 149 -8.25 10.75 3.70
N GLY A 150 -7.19 11.32 3.13
CA GLY A 150 -6.42 10.66 2.08
C GLY A 150 -5.98 9.25 2.49
N PHE A 151 -5.97 8.31 1.52
CA PHE A 151 -5.70 6.88 1.73
C PHE A 151 -4.47 6.58 2.62
N TYR A 152 -3.44 7.42 2.54
CA TYR A 152 -2.19 7.23 3.27
C TYR A 152 -2.29 7.59 4.76
N ASP A 153 -3.11 8.57 5.12
CA ASP A 153 -3.26 8.98 6.52
C ASP A 153 -4.16 8.01 7.29
N ASP A 154 -5.11 7.35 6.62
CA ASP A 154 -5.93 6.29 7.25
C ASP A 154 -5.09 5.08 7.69
N LEU A 155 -4.04 4.72 6.95
CA LEU A 155 -3.16 3.62 7.32
C LEU A 155 -2.35 3.92 8.58
N LYS A 156 -1.90 5.17 8.78
CA LYS A 156 -1.13 5.59 9.96
C LYS A 156 -1.94 5.47 11.24
N GLU A 157 -3.25 5.65 11.16
CA GLU A 157 -4.15 5.63 12.31
C GLU A 157 -4.81 4.27 12.57
N PHE A 158 -4.44 3.23 11.80
CA PHE A 158 -5.07 1.94 12.00
C PHE A 158 -4.76 1.33 13.35
N ALA A 159 -5.80 1.28 14.17
CA ALA A 159 -5.74 0.64 15.46
C ALA A 159 -6.74 -0.51 15.57
N CYS A 160 -6.36 -1.57 16.28
CA CYS A 160 -7.29 -2.59 16.73
C CYS A 160 -8.47 -1.94 17.48
N LEU A 161 -9.71 -2.35 17.18
CA LEU A 161 -10.90 -1.76 17.83
C LEU A 161 -11.05 -2.17 19.29
N LEU A 162 -10.39 -3.26 19.72
CA LEU A 162 -10.51 -3.81 21.07
C LEU A 162 -9.41 -3.31 22.01
N CYS A 163 -8.14 -3.38 21.58
CA CYS A 163 -7.01 -2.93 22.41
C CYS A 163 -6.28 -1.69 21.88
N ARG A 164 -6.74 -1.09 20.79
CA ARG A 164 -6.15 0.13 20.20
C ARG A 164 -4.70 -0.04 19.72
N LEU A 165 -4.21 -1.26 19.50
CA LEU A 165 -2.85 -1.48 18.96
C LEU A 165 -2.75 -0.91 17.56
N ASN A 166 -1.83 0.02 17.36
CA ASN A 166 -1.53 0.55 16.04
C ASN A 166 -0.72 -0.49 15.24
N VAL A 167 -1.34 -1.10 14.25
CA VAL A 167 -0.78 -2.24 13.51
C VAL A 167 0.39 -1.81 12.62
N MET A 168 0.30 -0.61 12.03
CA MET A 168 1.39 -0.02 11.24
C MET A 168 2.62 0.24 12.12
N LYS A 169 2.43 0.91 13.27
CA LYS A 169 3.52 1.13 14.23
C LYS A 169 4.16 -0.17 14.68
N HIS A 170 3.34 -1.17 15.02
CA HIS A 170 3.83 -2.50 15.38
C HIS A 170 4.69 -3.09 14.24
N TYR A 171 4.19 -3.08 13.00
CA TYR A 171 4.94 -3.58 11.85
C TYR A 171 6.29 -2.87 11.66
N LEU A 172 6.27 -1.54 11.66
CA LEU A 172 7.47 -0.71 11.46
C LEU A 172 8.48 -0.90 12.59
N TYR A 173 8.03 -1.10 13.83
CA TYR A 173 8.91 -1.35 14.96
C TYR A 173 9.78 -2.59 14.70
N TYR A 174 9.18 -3.72 14.30
CA TYR A 174 9.93 -4.94 13.98
C TYR A 174 10.86 -4.76 12.77
N ARG A 175 10.37 -4.10 11.71
CA ARG A 175 11.18 -3.88 10.50
C ARG A 175 12.39 -2.99 10.74
N GLU A 176 12.25 -1.90 11.49
CA GLU A 176 13.35 -1.01 11.82
C GLU A 176 14.41 -1.66 12.72
N HIS A 177 14.01 -2.63 13.56
CA HIS A 177 14.94 -3.37 14.41
C HIS A 177 15.48 -4.66 13.75
N GLY A 178 14.98 -5.02 12.56
CA GLY A 178 15.38 -6.23 11.86
C GLY A 178 14.98 -7.51 12.59
N TRP A 179 13.86 -7.50 13.33
CA TRP A 179 13.34 -8.65 14.07
C TRP A 179 12.13 -9.26 13.39
N THR A 180 11.86 -10.53 13.69
CA THR A 180 10.60 -11.21 13.33
C THR A 180 9.77 -11.49 14.58
N VAL A 181 8.46 -11.72 14.40
CA VAL A 181 7.55 -12.04 15.51
C VAL A 181 7.89 -13.40 16.15
N ASP A 182 8.45 -14.34 15.39
CA ASP A 182 8.90 -15.64 15.90
C ASP A 182 10.16 -15.52 16.77
N GLU A 183 10.99 -14.53 16.44
CA GLU A 183 12.23 -14.25 17.15
C GLU A 183 12.03 -13.47 18.44
N VAL A 184 11.13 -12.49 18.43
CA VAL A 184 10.79 -11.64 19.56
C VAL A 184 9.27 -11.53 19.63
N PRO A 185 8.59 -12.36 20.44
CA PRO A 185 7.13 -12.34 20.48
C PRO A 185 6.59 -11.01 21.00
N TYR A 186 5.44 -10.61 20.48
CA TYR A 186 4.70 -9.46 20.97
C TYR A 186 3.82 -9.88 22.15
N GLU A 187 3.89 -9.13 23.26
CA GLU A 187 3.03 -9.30 24.42
C GLU A 187 2.16 -8.06 24.61
N ASN A 188 0.84 -8.23 24.41
CA ASN A 188 -0.16 -7.18 24.63
C ASN A 188 -0.54 -7.05 26.12
N LYS A 189 0.45 -6.76 26.97
CA LYS A 189 0.28 -6.50 28.41
C LYS A 189 0.14 -5.02 28.71
#